data_AF-A0A924Z2E0-F1
#
_entry.id   AF-A0A924Z2E0-F1
#
_cell.length_a   1.000
_cell.length_b   1.000
_cell.length_c   1.000
_cell.angle_alpha   90.00
_cell.angle_beta   90.00
_cell.angle_gamma   90.00
#
_symmetry.space_group_name_H-M   'P 1'
#
loop_
_entity.id
_entity.type
_entity.pdbx_description
1 polymer ?
#
loop_
_entity_poly.entity_id
_entity_poly.type
_entity_poly.pdbx_seq_one_letter_code
_entity_poly.pdbx_strand_id
1 'polypeptide(L)' 'MPSKPVLWEELTWEQITQLRDRGVDLMILPIGATEQHALHLSVGVDTFSATAVARWINQRSGQALFLSDLKRWLQLL' A
#
# COMPACT_ATOMS: atom_id res chain seq x y z
N MET A 1 -13.03 -14.57 -6.08
CA MET A 1 -12.09 -14.45 -4.95
C MET A 1 -11.16 -13.27 -5.21
N PRO A 2 -10.87 -12.39 -4.24
CA PRO A 2 -9.85 -11.35 -4.40
C PRO A 2 -8.48 -11.99 -4.71
N SER A 3 -7.68 -11.34 -5.57
CA SER A 3 -6.34 -11.83 -5.93
C SER A 3 -5.31 -11.53 -4.84
N LYS A 4 -4.12 -12.14 -4.92
CA LYS A 4 -2.99 -11.76 -4.06
C LYS A 4 -2.60 -10.30 -4.38
N PRO A 5 -2.32 -9.46 -3.37
CA PRO A 5 -1.90 -8.10 -3.62
C PRO A 5 -0.53 -8.06 -4.31
N VAL A 6 -0.31 -7.04 -5.15
CA VAL A 6 0.97 -6.77 -5.82
C VAL A 6 1.69 -5.68 -5.04
N LEU A 7 2.66 -6.10 -4.22
CA LEU A 7 3.42 -5.21 -3.32
C LEU A 7 4.66 -4.66 -4.01
N TRP A 8 4.77 -3.34 -4.11
CA TRP A 8 5.88 -2.68 -4.82
C TRP A 8 7.25 -3.08 -4.24
N GLU A 9 7.37 -3.11 -2.92
CA GLU A 9 8.59 -3.45 -2.18
C GLU A 9 9.01 -4.92 -2.29
N GLU A 10 8.17 -5.80 -2.82
CA GLU A 10 8.48 -7.20 -3.09
C GLU A 10 8.90 -7.44 -4.55
N LEU A 11 8.86 -6.41 -5.40
CA LEU A 11 9.19 -6.51 -6.82
C LEU A 11 10.64 -6.10 -7.10
N THR A 12 11.26 -6.76 -8.08
CA THR A 12 12.48 -6.25 -8.72
C THR A 12 12.15 -5.11 -9.68
N TRP A 13 13.15 -4.32 -10.06
CA TRP A 13 12.96 -3.23 -11.01
C TRP A 13 12.53 -3.72 -12.40
N GLU A 14 12.95 -4.92 -12.81
CA GLU A 14 12.52 -5.56 -14.06
C GLU A 14 11.03 -5.92 -14.00
N GLN A 15 10.55 -6.45 -12.88
CA GLN A 15 9.14 -6.78 -12.70
C GLN A 15 8.25 -5.53 -12.72
N ILE A 16 8.70 -4.43 -12.09
CA ILE A 16 8.02 -3.13 -12.16
C ILE A 16 7.95 -2.63 -13.62
N THR A 17 9.06 -2.75 -14.36
CA THR A 17 9.12 -2.43 -15.78
C THR A 17 8.11 -3.24 -16.60
N GLN A 18 8.05 -4.56 -16.39
CA GLN A 18 7.10 -5.42 -17.08
C GLN A 18 5.63 -5.05 -16.78
N LEU A 19 5.32 -4.64 -15.55
CA LEU A 19 3.96 -4.24 -15.18
C LEU A 19 3.55 -2.93 -15.86
N ARG A 20 4.45 -1.93 -15.86
CA ARG A 20 4.26 -0.68 -16.62
C ARG A 20 4.03 -0.97 -18.11
N ASP A 21 4.89 -1.80 -18.71
CA ASP A 21 4.81 -2.12 -20.14
C ASP A 21 3.53 -2.91 -20.50
N ARG A 22 2.91 -3.58 -19.52
CA ARG A 22 1.58 -4.23 -19.62
C ARG A 22 0.40 -3.28 -19.37
N GLY A 23 0.66 -1.99 -19.12
CA GLY A 23 -0.36 -0.96 -18.94
C GLY A 23 -0.79 -0.71 -17.49
N VAL A 24 -0.05 -1.19 -16.49
CA VAL A 24 -0.27 -0.79 -15.10
C VAL A 24 0.31 0.63 -14.89
N ASP A 25 -0.57 1.60 -14.68
CA ASP A 25 -0.24 3.02 -14.54
C ASP A 25 -0.67 3.64 -13.20
N LEU A 26 -1.29 2.84 -12.31
CA LEU A 26 -1.75 3.27 -11.00
C LEU A 26 -0.86 2.73 -9.86
N MET A 27 -0.43 3.63 -8.99
CA MET A 27 0.26 3.33 -7.73
C MET A 27 -0.62 3.79 -6.57
N ILE A 28 -0.84 2.92 -5.58
CA ILE A 28 -1.54 3.24 -4.35
C ILE A 28 -0.52 3.36 -3.23
N LEU A 29 -0.46 4.57 -2.65
CA LEU A 29 0.37 4.90 -1.51
C LEU A 29 -0.52 5.20 -0.30
N PRO A 30 -0.68 4.25 0.66
CA PRO A 30 -1.44 4.51 1.87
C PRO A 30 -0.68 5.49 2.76
N ILE A 31 -1.33 6.59 3.14
CA ILE A 31 -0.80 7.56 4.10
C ILE A 31 -1.76 7.65 5.28
N GLY A 32 -1.22 7.52 6.49
CA GLY A 32 -1.96 7.72 7.72
C GLY A 32 -1.11 8.43 8.77
N ALA A 33 -1.72 8.71 9.92
CA ALA A 33 -1.07 9.42 11.02
C ALA A 33 -0.70 8.46 12.17
N THR A 34 0.07 9.00 13.11
CA THR A 34 0.24 8.46 14.46
C THR A 34 -0.28 9.52 15.42
N GLU A 35 -1.52 9.38 15.87
CA GLU A 35 -2.21 10.42 16.65
C GLU A 35 -3.17 9.85 17.69
N GLN A 36 -3.51 10.65 18.70
CA GLN A 36 -4.37 10.22 19.81
C GLN A 36 -5.83 10.09 19.36
N HIS A 37 -6.41 8.89 19.51
CA HIS A 37 -7.83 8.60 19.22
C HIS A 37 -8.62 8.23 20.50
N ALA A 38 -8.54 9.10 21.52
CA ALA A 38 -9.13 8.91 22.85
C ALA A 38 -8.83 7.51 23.47
N LEU A 39 -9.64 7.03 24.42
CA LEU A 39 -9.38 5.78 25.15
C LEU A 39 -9.92 4.50 24.45
N HIS A 40 -10.46 4.63 23.24
CA HIS A 40 -11.19 3.54 22.58
C HIS A 40 -10.54 3.04 21.28
N LEU A 41 -9.49 3.71 20.79
CA LEU A 41 -8.77 3.33 19.59
C LEU A 41 -7.25 3.47 19.79
N SER A 42 -6.50 2.75 18.96
CA SER A 42 -5.05 2.81 18.95
C SER A 42 -4.56 4.08 18.25
N VAL A 43 -3.35 4.52 18.60
CA VAL A 43 -2.74 5.71 17.97
C VAL A 43 -2.37 5.52 16.50
N GLY A 44 -2.50 4.31 15.95
CA GLY A 44 -2.16 3.97 14.56
C GLY A 44 -3.36 3.72 13.67
N VAL A 45 -4.59 3.95 14.15
CA VAL A 45 -5.83 3.56 13.45
C VAL A 45 -5.93 4.15 12.04
N ASP A 46 -5.43 5.37 11.82
CA ASP A 46 -5.43 6.00 10.49
C ASP A 46 -4.53 5.24 9.51
N THR A 47 -3.34 4.84 9.98
CA THR A 47 -2.41 4.03 9.19
C THR A 47 -3.04 2.66 8.87
N PHE A 48 -3.64 2.00 9.88
CA PHE A 48 -4.29 0.70 9.66
C PHE A 48 -5.45 0.77 8.68
N SER A 49 -6.27 1.81 8.79
CA SER A 49 -7.44 2.00 7.92
C SER A 49 -7.02 2.29 6.48
N ALA A 50 -6.07 3.21 6.27
CA ALA A 50 -5.53 3.53 4.95
C ALA A 50 -4.91 2.30 4.27
N THR A 51 -4.07 1.54 5.00
CA THR A 51 -3.43 0.32 4.51
C THR A 51 -4.46 -0.75 4.16
N ALA A 52 -5.50 -0.95 4.98
CA ALA A 52 -6.55 -1.94 4.73
C ALA A 52 -7.35 -1.62 3.46
N VAL A 53 -7.78 -0.36 3.29
CA VAL A 53 -8.52 0.08 2.10
C VAL A 53 -7.65 -0.02 0.84
N ALA A 54 -6.41 0.45 0.90
CA ALA A 54 -5.47 0.38 -0.22
C ALA A 54 -5.22 -1.06 -0.66
N ARG A 55 -5.00 -1.98 0.29
CA ARG A 55 -4.83 -3.40 0.01
C ARG A 55 -6.08 -4.00 -0.63
N TRP A 56 -7.27 -3.64 -0.16
CA TRP A 56 -8.52 -4.13 -0.73
C TRP A 56 -8.73 -3.65 -2.18
N ILE A 57 -8.45 -2.37 -2.46
CA ILE A 57 -8.52 -1.81 -3.83
C ILE A 57 -7.52 -2.53 -4.74
N ASN A 58 -6.29 -2.75 -4.27
CA ASN A 58 -5.26 -3.47 -5.01
C ASN A 58 -5.72 -4.88 -5.43
N GLN A 59 -6.27 -5.65 -4.48
CA GLN A 59 -6.77 -7.01 -4.71
C GLN A 59 -8.01 -7.08 -5.61
N ARG A 60 -8.77 -5.98 -5.73
CA ARG A 60 -10.00 -5.92 -6.51
C ARG A 60 -9.80 -5.34 -7.92
N SER A 61 -8.87 -4.40 -8.07
CA SER A 61 -8.58 -3.74 -9.35
C SER A 61 -7.66 -4.56 -10.26
N GLY A 62 -6.72 -5.32 -9.69
CA GLY A 62 -5.71 -6.08 -10.45
C GLY A 62 -4.77 -5.23 -11.31
N GLN A 63 -4.87 -3.89 -11.22
CA GLN A 63 -4.21 -2.91 -12.09
C GLN A 63 -3.55 -1.79 -11.28
N ALA A 64 -3.31 -2.03 -9.99
CA ALA A 64 -2.62 -1.09 -9.13
C ALA A 64 -1.40 -1.75 -8.50
N LEU A 65 -0.35 -0.97 -8.28
CA LEU A 65 0.76 -1.32 -7.39
C LEU A 65 0.44 -0.79 -5.99
N PHE A 66 0.83 -1.53 -4.95
CA PHE A 66 0.59 -1.12 -3.57
C PHE A 66 1.92 -1.06 -2.81
N LEU A 67 2.27 0.10 -2.26
CA LEU A 67 3.39 0.23 -1.34
C LEU A 67 2.85 0.06 0.09
N SER A 68 3.18 -1.02 0.79
CA SER A 68 2.43 -1.34 2.02
C SER A 68 2.77 -0.47 3.23
N ASP A 69 3.95 0.17 3.26
CA ASP A 69 4.41 0.96 4.40
C ASP A 69 5.45 2.02 4.00
N LEU A 70 5.03 3.27 3.79
CA LEU A 70 5.95 4.37 3.53
C LEU A 70 6.79 4.74 4.76
N LYS A 71 6.26 4.60 5.97
CA LYS A 71 6.96 4.98 7.21
C LYS A 71 8.19 4.11 7.44
N ARG A 72 8.12 2.82 7.08
CA ARG A 72 9.27 1.91 7.09
C ARG A 72 10.43 2.36 6.20
N TRP A 73 10.13 3.00 5.07
CA TRP A 73 11.15 3.49 4.14
C TRP A 73 11.73 4.84 4.52
N LEU A 74 10.94 5.73 5.13
CA LEU A 74 11.39 7.06 5.55
C LEU A 74 12.19 7.05 6.86
N GLN A 75 12.01 6.06 7.74
CA GLN A 75 12.81 5.91 8.97
C GLN A 75 14.20 5.28 8.75
N LEU A 76 14.51 4.86 7.52
CA LEU A 76 15.81 4.33 7.11
C LEU A 76 16.72 5.38 6.46
N LEU A 77 16.29 6.65 6.41
CA LEU A 77 17.07 7.83 6.03
C LEU A 77 17.31 8.70 7.27
#